data_AF-A0AAQ2ESU8-F1
#
_entry.id   AF-A0AAQ2ESU8-F1
#
_cell.length_a   1.000
_cell.length_b   1.000
_cell.length_c   1.000
_cell.angle_alpha   90.00
_cell.angle_beta   90.00
_cell.angle_gamma   90.00
#
_symmetry.space_group_name_H-M   'P 1'
#
loop_
_entity.id
_entity.type
_entity.pdbx_description
1 polymer ?
#
loop_
_entity_poly.entity_id
_entity_poly.type
_entity_poly.pdbx_seq_one_letter_code
_entity_poly.pdbx_strand_id
1 'polypeptide(L)'
;MLELESPFFKLLFGLLLRPFKTILGYLNGQRSRFGNPFKFSFILLTVIVLASHLLEISFISSSQLLESKEQLKWQSEIALYEATHIYRVFILAFLLGLAAKLVYRSAPYTMLEYAIGHLLILTLSILIFSIPLMLGIFSEQLYAIFSLLFSGLYSIILNYKMAENELIKWKNWGKAMLAYAIGSILFSGILGFLFGVYGGFTHKI
;
A
#
# COMPACT_ATOMS: atom_id res chain seq x y z
N MET A 1 -0.65 32.85 -4.49
CA MET A 1 -0.06 31.97 -3.46
C MET A 1 -0.81 30.65 -3.52
N LEU A 2 -0.17 29.54 -3.91
CA LEU A 2 -0.78 28.21 -3.78
C LEU A 2 -1.08 27.98 -2.30
N GLU A 3 -2.34 27.74 -1.94
CA GLU A 3 -2.76 27.47 -0.57
C GLU A 3 -2.16 26.14 -0.08
N LEU A 4 -0.90 26.19 0.34
CA LEU A 4 -0.20 25.17 1.13
C LEU A 4 -0.92 24.86 2.46
N GLU A 5 -1.97 25.63 2.79
CA GLU A 5 -2.83 25.42 3.95
C GLU A 5 -3.91 24.35 3.75
N SER A 6 -4.11 23.84 2.53
CA SER A 6 -5.16 22.84 2.28
C SER A 6 -4.92 21.56 3.11
N PRO A 7 -5.98 20.94 3.67
CA PRO A 7 -5.85 19.70 4.44
C PRO A 7 -5.22 18.55 3.64
N PHE A 8 -5.36 18.57 2.31
CA PHE A 8 -4.73 17.60 1.41
C PHE A 8 -3.21 17.77 1.39
N PHE A 9 -2.70 18.99 1.15
CA PHE A 9 -1.25 19.24 1.12
C PHE A 9 -0.61 19.06 2.49
N LYS A 10 -1.31 19.43 3.57
CA LYS A 10 -0.87 19.16 4.95
C LYS A 10 -0.64 17.66 5.19
N LEU A 11 -1.54 16.81 4.68
CA LEU A 11 -1.39 15.36 4.77
C LEU A 11 -0.24 14.86 3.88
N LEU A 12 -0.13 15.35 2.64
CA LEU A 12 0.94 14.98 1.70
C LEU A 12 2.34 15.28 2.28
N PHE A 13 2.60 16.54 2.62
CA PHE A 13 3.90 16.95 3.17
C PHE A 13 4.15 16.35 4.55
N GLY A 14 3.11 16.19 5.36
CA GLY A 14 3.20 15.50 6.63
C GLY A 14 3.66 14.05 6.47
N LEU A 15 3.15 13.33 5.46
CA LEU A 15 3.55 11.96 5.17
C LEU A 15 4.97 11.87 4.62
N LEU A 16 5.37 12.78 3.73
CA LEU A 16 6.72 12.81 3.16
C LEU A 16 7.80 13.11 4.22
N LEU A 17 7.53 14.06 5.13
CA LEU A 17 8.54 14.54 6.08
C LEU A 17 8.53 13.76 7.40
N ARG A 18 7.35 13.43 7.93
CA ARG A 18 7.17 12.86 9.27
C ARG A 18 5.99 11.88 9.33
N PRO A 19 6.05 10.76 8.58
CA PRO A 19 4.89 9.90 8.32
C PRO A 19 4.21 9.40 9.58
N PHE A 20 4.96 8.85 10.54
CA PHE A 20 4.38 8.32 11.77
C PHE A 20 3.75 9.40 12.65
N LYS A 21 4.37 10.59 12.76
CA LYS A 21 3.82 11.69 13.54
C LYS A 21 2.52 12.21 12.91
N THR A 22 2.47 12.26 11.59
CA THR A 22 1.30 12.68 10.82
C THR A 22 0.15 11.68 10.96
N ILE A 23 0.43 10.38 10.76
CA ILE A 23 -0.56 9.31 10.90
C ILE A 23 -1.11 9.27 12.33
N LEU A 24 -0.25 9.18 13.34
CA LEU A 24 -0.68 9.12 14.74
C LEU A 24 -1.40 10.41 15.16
N GLY A 25 -0.96 11.57 14.67
CA GLY A 25 -1.65 12.84 14.90
C GLY A 25 -3.08 12.84 14.37
N TYR A 26 -3.29 12.31 13.16
CA TYR A 26 -4.62 12.15 12.58
C TYR A 26 -5.49 11.19 13.40
N LEU A 27 -4.97 10.01 13.74
CA LEU A 27 -5.69 8.99 14.50
C LEU A 27 -6.08 9.49 15.90
N ASN A 28 -5.21 10.26 16.55
CA ASN A 28 -5.43 10.84 17.88
C ASN A 28 -6.28 12.14 17.86
N GLY A 29 -7.10 12.34 16.82
CA GLY A 29 -8.14 13.38 16.83
C GLY A 29 -7.80 14.67 16.12
N GLN A 30 -6.61 14.85 15.52
CA GLN A 30 -6.29 16.03 14.70
C GLN A 30 -6.91 15.95 13.29
N ARG A 31 -8.12 15.40 13.17
CA ARG A 31 -8.78 15.07 11.89
C ARG A 31 -9.18 16.30 11.08
N SER A 32 -9.39 17.45 11.70
CA SER A 32 -9.66 18.71 10.99
C SER A 32 -8.41 19.31 10.35
N ARG A 33 -7.22 18.98 10.87
CA ARG A 33 -5.94 19.48 10.39
C ARG A 33 -5.48 18.78 9.11
N PHE A 34 -5.84 17.50 8.96
CA PHE A 34 -5.46 16.67 7.83
C PHE A 34 -6.71 16.27 7.03
N GLY A 35 -6.60 16.17 5.70
CA GLY A 35 -7.73 15.73 4.88
C GLY A 35 -8.18 14.31 5.21
N ASN A 36 -9.34 13.90 4.68
CA ASN A 36 -9.81 12.53 4.81
C ASN A 36 -8.81 11.56 4.12
N PRO A 37 -8.29 10.53 4.82
CA PRO A 37 -7.24 9.66 4.33
C PRO A 37 -7.69 8.78 3.17
N PHE A 38 -8.94 8.33 3.15
CA PHE A 38 -9.48 7.55 2.03
C PHE A 38 -9.56 8.39 0.76
N LYS A 39 -10.09 9.61 0.87
CA LYS A 39 -10.15 10.55 -0.27
C LYS A 39 -8.75 10.90 -0.76
N PHE A 40 -7.84 11.21 0.18
CA PHE A 40 -6.44 11.51 -0.12
C PHE A 40 -5.79 10.37 -0.92
N SER A 41 -5.84 9.15 -0.40
CA SER A 41 -5.25 7.97 -1.04
C SER A 41 -5.89 7.67 -2.38
N PHE A 42 -7.22 7.73 -2.49
CA PHE A 42 -7.92 7.49 -3.75
C PHE A 42 -7.50 8.48 -4.83
N ILE A 43 -7.49 9.78 -4.52
CA ILE A 43 -7.08 10.83 -5.46
C ILE A 43 -5.63 10.62 -5.90
N LEU A 44 -4.72 10.41 -4.95
CA LEU A 44 -3.30 10.30 -5.26
C LEU A 44 -2.98 9.05 -6.10
N LEU A 45 -3.55 7.90 -5.72
CA LEU A 45 -3.39 6.66 -6.49
C LEU A 45 -4.00 6.78 -7.88
N THR A 46 -5.14 7.46 -8.03
CA THR A 46 -5.74 7.72 -9.34
C THR A 46 -4.83 8.57 -10.22
N VAL A 47 -4.27 9.65 -9.67
CA VAL A 47 -3.31 10.51 -10.41
C VAL A 47 -2.08 9.71 -10.84
N ILE A 48 -1.54 8.86 -9.97
CA ILE A 48 -0.37 8.01 -10.28
C ILE A 48 -0.71 7.00 -11.38
N VAL A 49 -1.85 6.32 -11.30
CA VAL A 49 -2.28 5.35 -12.32
C VAL A 49 -2.52 6.04 -13.67
N LEU A 50 -3.19 7.20 -13.67
CA LEU A 50 -3.39 7.98 -14.89
C LEU A 50 -2.06 8.44 -15.50
N ALA A 51 -1.14 8.95 -14.68
CA ALA A 51 0.19 9.35 -15.14
C ALA A 51 0.98 8.18 -15.73
N SER A 52 0.95 7.01 -15.08
CA SER A 52 1.61 5.81 -15.61
C SER A 52 0.98 5.35 -16.92
N HIS A 53 -0.34 5.41 -17.05
CA HIS A 53 -0.99 5.06 -18.30
C HIS A 53 -0.59 6.01 -19.44
N LEU A 54 -0.53 7.32 -19.18
CA LEU A 54 -0.09 8.32 -20.16
C LEU A 54 1.38 8.16 -20.57
N LEU A 55 2.22 7.62 -19.69
CA LEU A 55 3.64 7.37 -19.94
C LEU A 55 3.92 5.94 -20.42
N GLU A 56 2.90 5.10 -20.58
CA GLU A 56 3.00 3.69 -20.98
C GLU A 56 3.87 2.85 -20.02
N ILE A 57 3.78 3.10 -18.72
CA ILE A 57 4.61 2.47 -17.69
C ILE A 57 3.81 1.44 -16.90
N SER A 58 4.33 0.20 -16.87
CA SER A 58 3.74 -0.87 -16.07
C SER A 58 4.17 -0.80 -14.61
N PHE A 59 3.26 -1.17 -13.71
CA PHE A 59 3.55 -1.40 -12.30
C PHE A 59 3.95 -2.86 -12.00
N ILE A 60 4.03 -3.70 -13.03
CA ILE A 60 4.41 -5.11 -12.94
C ILE A 60 5.75 -5.30 -13.64
N SER A 61 6.69 -5.99 -12.98
CA SER A 61 7.93 -6.45 -13.61
C SER A 61 7.62 -7.41 -14.77
N SER A 62 7.61 -6.91 -16.00
CA SER A 62 7.43 -7.70 -17.22
C SER A 62 8.77 -8.23 -17.78
N SER A 63 9.89 -7.68 -17.31
CA SER A 63 11.24 -7.88 -17.87
C SER A 63 11.94 -9.23 -17.61
N GLN A 64 11.27 -10.24 -17.03
CA GLN A 64 11.78 -11.62 -16.99
C GLN A 64 10.97 -12.61 -17.84
N LEU A 65 9.90 -12.16 -18.50
CA LEU A 65 9.16 -12.96 -19.48
C LEU A 65 9.65 -12.62 -20.89
N LEU A 66 10.88 -13.05 -21.21
CA LEU A 66 11.41 -13.03 -22.56
C LEU A 66 10.63 -14.00 -23.47
N GLU A 67 10.00 -13.44 -24.51
CA GLU A 67 9.78 -14.01 -25.85
C GLU A 67 9.11 -15.40 -25.98
N SER A 68 7.90 -15.58 -25.43
CA SER A 68 7.11 -16.77 -25.76
C SER A 68 5.62 -16.47 -25.93
N LYS A 69 4.90 -17.38 -26.61
CA LYS A 69 3.42 -17.37 -26.76
C LYS A 69 2.68 -17.26 -25.42
N GLU A 70 3.35 -17.48 -24.28
CA GLU A 70 2.78 -17.24 -22.96
C GLU A 70 2.51 -15.76 -22.69
N GLN A 71 3.22 -14.83 -23.32
CA GLN A 71 3.02 -13.39 -23.08
C GLN A 71 1.62 -12.92 -23.51
N LEU A 72 1.08 -13.42 -24.63
CA LEU A 72 -0.31 -13.19 -25.06
C LEU A 72 -1.31 -13.77 -24.06
N LYS A 73 -0.96 -14.90 -23.43
CA LYS A 73 -1.80 -15.56 -22.42
C LYS A 73 -1.92 -14.68 -21.17
N TRP A 74 -0.83 -14.12 -20.67
CA TRP A 74 -0.84 -13.34 -19.42
C TRP A 74 -1.18 -11.85 -19.61
N GLN A 75 -1.30 -11.35 -20.85
CA GLN A 75 -1.64 -9.94 -21.12
C GLN A 75 -2.97 -9.50 -20.49
N SER A 76 -4.02 -10.33 -20.56
CA SER A 76 -5.31 -10.01 -19.94
C SER A 76 -5.22 -9.92 -18.42
N GLU A 77 -4.36 -10.74 -17.81
CA GLU A 77 -4.15 -10.76 -16.37
C GLU A 77 -3.31 -9.59 -15.88
N ILE A 78 -2.29 -9.19 -16.66
CA ILE A 78 -1.51 -7.97 -16.44
C ILE A 78 -2.41 -6.74 -16.51
N ALA A 79 -3.25 -6.64 -17.55
CA ALA A 79 -4.20 -5.55 -17.69
C ALA A 79 -5.21 -5.50 -16.54
N LEU A 80 -5.75 -6.66 -16.11
CA LEU A 80 -6.62 -6.76 -14.96
C LEU A 80 -5.91 -6.35 -13.66
N TYR A 81 -4.66 -6.75 -13.48
CA TYR A 81 -3.84 -6.37 -12.34
C TYR A 81 -3.66 -4.86 -12.28
N GLU A 82 -3.30 -4.22 -13.38
CA GLU A 82 -3.13 -2.77 -13.46
C GLU A 82 -4.46 -2.02 -13.24
N ALA A 83 -5.53 -2.46 -13.89
CA ALA A 83 -6.87 -1.85 -13.76
C ALA A 83 -7.40 -1.91 -12.32
N THR A 84 -7.01 -2.93 -11.56
CA THR A 84 -7.46 -3.12 -10.17
C THR A 84 -6.49 -2.55 -9.13
N HIS A 85 -5.40 -1.89 -9.54
CA HIS A 85 -4.32 -1.48 -8.65
C HIS A 85 -4.81 -0.65 -7.44
N ILE A 86 -5.65 0.36 -7.68
CA ILE A 86 -6.19 1.21 -6.61
C ILE A 86 -6.93 0.36 -5.57
N TYR A 87 -7.89 -0.46 -6.01
CA TYR A 87 -8.70 -1.30 -5.11
C TYR A 87 -7.84 -2.28 -4.32
N ARG A 88 -6.82 -2.85 -4.96
CA ARG A 88 -5.88 -3.78 -4.31
C ARG A 88 -5.10 -3.14 -3.17
N VAL A 89 -4.73 -1.85 -3.29
CA VAL A 89 -4.10 -1.10 -2.18
C VAL A 89 -5.06 -0.96 -1.00
N PHE A 90 -6.33 -0.63 -1.24
CA PHE A 90 -7.33 -0.53 -0.16
C PHE A 90 -7.60 -1.88 0.51
N ILE A 91 -7.72 -2.96 -0.28
CA ILE A 91 -7.93 -4.31 0.25
C ILE A 91 -6.73 -4.76 1.09
N LEU A 92 -5.50 -4.55 0.60
CA LEU A 92 -4.29 -4.86 1.36
C LEU A 92 -4.24 -4.07 2.67
N ALA A 93 -4.51 -2.76 2.63
CA ALA A 93 -4.55 -1.92 3.82
C ALA A 93 -5.57 -2.44 4.85
N PHE A 94 -6.76 -2.83 4.39
CA PHE A 94 -7.80 -3.41 5.23
C PHE A 94 -7.35 -4.72 5.88
N LEU A 95 -6.77 -5.64 5.10
CA LEU A 95 -6.28 -6.94 5.62
C LEU A 95 -5.11 -6.76 6.60
N LEU A 96 -4.20 -5.83 6.34
CA LEU A 96 -3.15 -5.46 7.28
C LEU A 96 -3.74 -4.88 8.57
N GLY A 97 -4.75 -4.02 8.47
CA GLY A 97 -5.44 -3.47 9.64
C GLY A 97 -6.18 -4.52 10.47
N LEU A 98 -6.84 -5.46 9.81
CA LEU A 98 -7.47 -6.61 10.44
C LEU A 98 -6.45 -7.49 11.16
N ALA A 99 -5.35 -7.85 10.48
CA ALA A 99 -4.28 -8.64 11.05
C ALA A 99 -3.63 -7.94 12.26
N ALA A 100 -3.37 -6.63 12.16
CA ALA A 100 -2.87 -5.84 13.27
C ALA A 100 -3.82 -5.88 14.46
N LYS A 101 -5.14 -5.66 14.27
CA LYS A 101 -6.10 -5.73 15.37
C LYS A 101 -6.22 -7.14 15.97
N LEU A 102 -6.08 -8.19 15.16
CA LEU A 102 -6.12 -9.58 15.64
C LEU A 102 -4.91 -9.92 16.51
N VAL A 103 -3.73 -9.37 16.21
CA VAL A 103 -2.51 -9.56 17.01
C VAL A 103 -2.50 -8.64 18.23
N TYR A 104 -2.95 -7.39 18.08
CA TYR A 104 -3.02 -6.36 19.12
C TYR A 104 -4.45 -6.15 19.61
N ARG A 105 -5.10 -7.23 20.07
CA ARG A 105 -6.52 -7.19 20.47
C ARG A 105 -6.80 -6.15 21.56
N SER A 106 -5.88 -6.03 22.52
CA SER A 106 -6.00 -5.15 23.68
C SER A 106 -5.52 -3.71 23.42
N ALA A 107 -4.94 -3.43 22.26
CA ALA A 107 -4.50 -2.07 21.92
C ALA A 107 -5.71 -1.13 21.71
N PRO A 108 -5.54 0.18 22.01
CA PRO A 108 -6.64 1.15 22.02
C PRO A 108 -7.19 1.43 20.61
N TYR A 109 -6.38 1.23 19.58
CA TYR A 109 -6.80 1.50 18.21
C TYR A 109 -7.75 0.42 17.68
N THR A 110 -8.73 0.86 16.90
CA THR A 110 -9.69 0.03 16.19
C THR A 110 -9.07 -0.57 14.93
N MET A 111 -9.69 -1.62 14.38
CA MET A 111 -9.27 -2.22 13.10
C MET A 111 -9.22 -1.18 11.96
N LEU A 112 -10.21 -0.28 11.90
CA LEU A 112 -10.29 0.75 10.87
C LEU A 112 -9.14 1.77 11.01
N GLU A 113 -8.72 2.10 12.23
CA GLU A 113 -7.60 3.01 12.46
C GLU A 113 -6.27 2.40 12.04
N TYR A 114 -6.05 1.11 12.30
CA TYR A 114 -4.91 0.38 11.74
C TYR A 114 -4.97 0.35 10.21
N ALA A 115 -6.14 0.08 9.62
CA ALA A 115 -6.31 0.06 8.17
C ALA A 115 -6.01 1.43 7.54
N ILE A 116 -6.46 2.53 8.14
CA ILE A 116 -6.14 3.90 7.71
C ILE A 116 -4.62 4.13 7.76
N GLY A 117 -3.96 3.73 8.84
CA GLY A 117 -2.52 3.89 8.98
C GLY A 117 -1.76 3.14 7.88
N HIS A 118 -2.09 1.87 7.62
CA HIS A 118 -1.49 1.09 6.54
C HIS A 118 -1.82 1.65 5.15
N LEU A 119 -3.04 2.15 4.93
CA LEU A 119 -3.44 2.78 3.67
C LEU A 119 -2.53 3.99 3.36
N LEU A 120 -2.27 4.84 4.35
CA LEU A 120 -1.40 6.00 4.19
C LEU A 120 0.07 5.61 3.94
N ILE A 121 0.57 4.55 4.61
CA ILE A 121 1.91 4.02 4.35
C ILE A 121 2.03 3.45 2.94
N LEU A 122 1.06 2.65 2.49
CA LEU A 122 1.06 2.07 1.14
C LEU A 122 0.97 3.17 0.08
N THR A 123 0.10 4.15 0.29
CA THR A 123 -0.04 5.32 -0.59
C THR A 123 1.27 6.11 -0.69
N LEU A 124 1.93 6.34 0.44
CA LEU A 124 3.22 7.02 0.49
C LEU A 124 4.31 6.22 -0.25
N SER A 125 4.35 4.91 -0.05
CA SER A 125 5.28 4.02 -0.75
C SER A 125 5.11 4.14 -2.27
N ILE A 126 3.87 4.00 -2.75
CA ILE A 126 3.57 4.09 -4.18
C ILE A 126 3.94 5.46 -4.72
N LEU A 127 3.62 6.55 -4.02
CA LEU A 127 4.03 7.90 -4.43
C LEU A 127 5.55 8.03 -4.58
N ILE A 128 6.32 7.63 -3.56
CA ILE A 128 7.77 7.82 -3.53
C ILE A 128 8.46 7.03 -4.64
N PHE A 129 8.01 5.80 -4.92
CA PHE A 129 8.70 4.91 -5.86
C PHE A 129 8.13 4.98 -7.29
N SER A 130 6.88 5.41 -7.47
CA SER A 130 6.31 5.59 -8.82
C SER A 130 6.97 6.73 -9.58
N ILE A 131 7.34 7.83 -8.92
CA ILE A 131 7.97 8.97 -9.60
C ILE A 131 9.34 8.59 -10.22
N PRO A 132 10.30 7.98 -9.50
CA PRO A 132 11.55 7.53 -10.10
C PRO A 132 11.37 6.44 -11.17
N LEU A 133 10.37 5.55 -11.01
CA LEU A 133 9.99 4.60 -12.05
C LEU A 133 9.54 5.35 -13.32
N MET A 134 8.69 6.37 -13.15
CA MET A 134 8.18 7.20 -14.24
C MET A 134 9.25 7.98 -14.99
N LEU A 135 10.31 8.37 -14.28
CA LEU A 135 11.46 9.08 -14.85
C LEU A 135 12.51 8.13 -15.45
N GLY A 136 12.26 6.82 -15.48
CA GLY A 136 13.20 5.82 -15.98
C GLY A 136 14.45 5.63 -15.12
N ILE A 137 14.42 6.12 -13.87
CA ILE A 137 15.53 6.01 -12.91
C ILE A 137 15.56 4.59 -12.30
N PHE A 138 14.38 4.00 -12.08
CA PHE A 138 14.22 2.63 -11.56
C PHE A 138 13.67 1.69 -12.63
N SER A 139 14.10 0.44 -12.59
CA SER A 139 13.38 -0.65 -13.24
C SER A 139 12.14 -1.04 -12.43
N GLU A 140 11.19 -1.70 -13.07
CA GLU A 140 9.99 -2.26 -12.43
C GLU A 140 10.35 -3.21 -11.26
N GLN A 141 11.45 -3.96 -11.38
CA GLN A 141 11.96 -4.84 -10.32
C GLN A 141 12.46 -4.05 -9.10
N LEU A 142 13.22 -2.97 -9.33
CA LEU A 142 13.68 -2.11 -8.23
C LEU A 142 12.50 -1.39 -7.56
N TYR A 143 11.53 -0.93 -8.34
CA TYR A 143 10.26 -0.40 -7.82
C TYR A 143 9.58 -1.42 -6.89
N ALA A 144 9.41 -2.67 -7.34
CA ALA A 144 8.76 -3.71 -6.56
C ALA A 144 9.50 -4.02 -5.25
N ILE A 145 10.83 -4.19 -5.32
CA ILE A 145 11.67 -4.49 -4.15
C ILE A 145 11.64 -3.34 -3.15
N PHE A 146 11.91 -2.10 -3.59
CA PHE A 146 11.98 -0.96 -2.69
C PHE A 146 10.60 -0.60 -2.11
N SER A 147 9.54 -0.67 -2.91
CA SER A 147 8.18 -0.44 -2.41
C SER A 147 7.78 -1.50 -1.39
N LEU A 148 8.13 -2.78 -1.60
CA LEU A 148 7.88 -3.85 -0.64
C LEU A 148 8.65 -3.64 0.66
N LEU A 149 9.96 -3.35 0.58
CA LEU A 149 10.79 -3.11 1.77
C LEU A 149 10.32 -1.89 2.54
N PHE A 150 10.05 -0.78 1.86
CA PHE A 150 9.58 0.45 2.49
C PHE A 150 8.22 0.24 3.16
N SER A 151 7.22 -0.24 2.42
CA SER A 151 5.88 -0.47 2.96
C SER A 151 5.88 -1.48 4.10
N GLY A 152 6.68 -2.54 4.02
CA GLY A 152 6.84 -3.54 5.08
C GLY A 152 7.47 -2.97 6.34
N LEU A 153 8.64 -2.35 6.22
CA LEU A 153 9.33 -1.74 7.37
C LEU A 153 8.48 -0.66 8.02
N TYR A 154 7.87 0.24 7.23
CA TYR A 154 7.04 1.30 7.78
C TYR A 154 5.74 0.77 8.41
N SER A 155 5.14 -0.29 7.85
CA SER A 155 3.98 -0.94 8.45
C SER A 155 4.31 -1.60 9.78
N ILE A 156 5.48 -2.26 9.88
CA ILE A 156 5.95 -2.87 11.13
C ILE A 156 6.21 -1.78 12.18
N ILE A 157 6.89 -0.69 11.82
CA ILE A 157 7.15 0.44 12.72
C ILE A 157 5.84 1.10 13.17
N LEU A 158 4.89 1.28 12.26
CA LEU A 158 3.57 1.82 12.57
C LEU A 158 2.86 0.96 13.62
N ASN A 159 2.80 -0.35 13.40
CA ASN A 159 2.19 -1.29 14.35
C ASN A 159 2.85 -1.22 15.72
N TYR A 160 4.18 -1.19 15.75
CA TYR A 160 4.94 -1.04 16.99
C TYR A 160 4.59 0.27 17.73
N LYS A 161 4.52 1.40 17.03
CA LYS A 161 4.17 2.70 17.61
C LYS A 161 2.73 2.80 18.08
N MET A 162 1.80 2.17 17.36
CA MET A 162 0.39 2.10 17.77
C MET A 162 0.19 1.18 18.98
N ALA A 163 1.13 0.27 19.24
CA ALA A 163 1.11 -0.65 20.37
C ALA A 163 1.90 -0.17 21.61
N GLU A 164 2.44 1.06 21.61
CA GLU A 164 3.45 1.55 22.57
C GLU A 164 2.97 1.55 24.06
N ASN A 165 1.69 1.29 24.34
CA ASN A 165 1.15 1.06 25.69
C ASN A 165 1.24 -0.40 26.20
N GLU A 166 1.59 -1.40 25.38
CA GLU A 166 1.76 -2.79 25.82
C GLU A 166 3.20 -3.07 26.31
N LEU A 167 3.34 -3.31 27.61
CA LEU A 167 4.50 -3.27 28.52
C LEU A 167 5.82 -4.04 28.20
N ILE A 168 6.10 -4.58 27.00
CA ILE A 168 7.40 -5.26 26.75
C ILE A 168 7.93 -4.95 25.33
N LYS A 169 8.89 -4.03 25.24
CA LYS A 169 9.44 -3.46 23.98
C LYS A 169 9.90 -4.50 22.94
N TRP A 170 10.52 -5.61 23.35
CA TRP A 170 11.06 -6.61 22.41
C TRP A 170 9.99 -7.56 21.84
N LYS A 171 8.99 -7.95 22.63
CA LYS A 171 7.90 -8.82 22.17
C LYS A 171 7.01 -8.13 21.13
N ASN A 172 6.94 -6.79 21.19
CA ASN A 172 6.13 -6.00 20.26
C ASN A 172 6.70 -5.97 18.83
N TRP A 173 8.01 -6.11 18.65
CA TRP A 173 8.59 -6.23 17.30
C TRP A 173 8.18 -7.53 16.60
N GLY A 174 8.26 -8.66 17.30
CA GLY A 174 7.80 -9.95 16.78
C GLY A 174 6.31 -9.94 16.44
N LYS A 175 5.47 -9.36 17.31
CA LYS A 175 4.04 -9.15 17.04
C LYS A 175 3.81 -8.26 15.80
N ALA A 176 4.58 -7.18 15.64
CA ALA A 176 4.43 -6.27 14.51
C ALA A 176 4.79 -6.93 13.17
N MET A 177 5.87 -7.72 13.15
CA MET A 177 6.24 -8.55 12.00
C MET A 177 5.18 -9.60 11.69
N LEU A 178 4.67 -10.29 12.72
CA LEU A 178 3.62 -11.29 12.57
C LEU A 178 2.33 -10.69 11.98
N ALA A 179 1.89 -9.52 12.47
CA ALA A 179 0.72 -8.83 11.95
C ALA A 179 0.87 -8.48 10.46
N TYR A 180 2.04 -7.93 10.08
CA TYR A 180 2.32 -7.62 8.68
C TYR A 180 2.35 -8.87 7.81
N ALA A 181 3.00 -9.94 8.28
CA ALA A 181 3.09 -11.21 7.56
C ALA A 181 1.71 -11.84 7.33
N ILE A 182 0.85 -11.89 8.36
CA ILE A 182 -0.51 -12.44 8.25
C ILE A 182 -1.31 -11.65 7.20
N GLY A 183 -1.34 -10.32 7.30
CA GLY A 183 -2.11 -9.50 6.36
C GLY A 183 -1.60 -9.62 4.92
N SER A 184 -0.28 -9.69 4.73
CA SER A 184 0.34 -9.86 3.41
C SER A 184 0.08 -11.25 2.82
N ILE A 185 0.19 -12.32 3.62
CA ILE A 185 -0.10 -13.70 3.18
C ILE A 185 -1.57 -13.84 2.79
N LEU A 186 -2.50 -13.30 3.60
CA LEU A 186 -3.93 -13.31 3.28
C LEU A 186 -4.21 -12.59 1.97
N PHE A 187 -3.61 -11.41 1.78
CA PHE A 187 -3.76 -10.66 0.54
C PHE A 187 -3.22 -11.44 -0.67
N SER A 188 -2.00 -11.98 -0.58
CA SER A 188 -1.39 -12.79 -1.64
C SER A 188 -2.22 -14.05 -1.95
N GLY A 189 -2.78 -14.71 -0.94
CA GLY A 189 -3.67 -15.86 -1.12
C GLY A 189 -4.96 -15.51 -1.84
N ILE A 190 -5.62 -14.41 -1.45
CA ILE A 190 -6.82 -13.91 -2.13
C ILE A 190 -6.50 -13.54 -3.58
N LEU A 191 -5.40 -12.82 -3.80
CA LEU A 191 -5.00 -12.37 -5.13
C LEU A 191 -4.65 -13.55 -6.05
N GLY A 192 -3.87 -14.53 -5.55
CA GLY A 192 -3.52 -15.74 -6.28
C GLY A 192 -4.75 -16.59 -6.61
N PHE A 193 -5.71 -16.69 -5.68
CA PHE A 193 -6.98 -17.37 -5.96
C PHE A 193 -7.78 -16.65 -7.05
N LEU A 194 -7.93 -15.32 -6.97
CA LEU A 194 -8.70 -14.53 -7.95
C LEU A 194 -8.09 -14.62 -9.35
N PHE A 195 -6.77 -14.48 -9.49
CA PHE A 195 -6.10 -14.63 -10.78
C PHE A 195 -6.12 -16.07 -11.28
N GLY A 196 -5.97 -17.06 -10.41
CA GLY A 196 -6.10 -18.47 -10.80
C GLY A 196 -7.49 -18.80 -11.35
N VAL A 197 -8.54 -18.28 -10.71
CA VAL A 197 -9.93 -18.42 -11.18
C VAL A 197 -10.13 -17.68 -12.51
N TYR A 198 -9.69 -16.42 -12.60
CA TYR A 198 -9.81 -15.62 -13.82
C TYR A 198 -9.06 -16.27 -14.99
N GLY A 199 -7.80 -16.66 -14.80
CA GLY A 199 -7.00 -17.38 -15.77
C GLY A 199 -7.65 -18.70 -16.19
N GLY A 200 -8.28 -19.43 -15.26
CA GLY A 200 -9.06 -20.63 -15.58
C GLY A 200 -10.25 -20.37 -16.49
N PHE A 201 -10.87 -19.18 -16.43
CA PHE A 201 -11.95 -18.76 -17.33
C PHE A 201 -11.43 -18.20 -18.66
N THR A 202 -10.33 -17.44 -18.66
CA THR A 202 -9.82 -16.79 -19.89
C THR A 202 -8.94 -17.70 -20.73
N HIS A 203 -8.27 -18.69 -20.13
CA HIS A 203 -7.38 -19.63 -20.83
C HIS A 203 -8.07 -20.92 -21.25
N LYS A 204 -9.37 -21.05 -20.96
CA LYS A 204 -10.22 -22.09 -21.54
C LYS A 204 -10.96 -21.54 -22.77
N ILE A 205 -10.21 -21.40 -23.87
CA ILE A 205 -10.65 -21.56 -25.27
C ILE A 205 -9.48 -22.17 -26.02
#